data_AF-A0A661MSF1-F1
#
_entry.id   AF-A0A661MSF1-F1
#
_cell.length_a   1.000
_cell.length_b   1.000
_cell.length_c   1.000
_cell.angle_alpha   90.00
_cell.angle_beta   90.00
_cell.angle_gamma   90.00
#
_symmetry.space_group_name_H-M   'P 1'
#
loop_
_entity.id
_entity.type
_entity.pdbx_description
1 polymer ?
#
loop_
_entity_poly.entity_id
_entity_poly.type
_entity_poly.pdbx_seq_one_letter_code
_entity_poly.pdbx_strand_id
1 'polypeptide(L)'
;FVFCISGDAIDHQGLGLMFDNVRVTLEPVGLPVCFGDGSGATCPCLNQGGPGEGCANSSGVGAILETSGSATVGADDLRLIATQARANTTGMFIQGSSQIAAPFRDGILCTGNPTERLEVAFLDAGGGAQSMGSIVSEGSVAPGDTRVYQLWYRDPSLSPCGTGSNLSSAQRVQWN
;
A
#
# COMPACT_ATOMS: atom_id res chain seq x y z
N PHE A 1 -13.01 -4.17 16.68
CA PHE A 1 -13.45 -2.81 16.30
C PHE A 1 -13.25 -1.87 17.48
N VAL A 2 -12.05 -1.31 17.61
CA VAL A 2 -11.76 -0.30 18.64
C VAL A 2 -12.12 1.06 18.05
N PHE A 3 -13.11 1.72 18.63
CA PHE A 3 -13.41 3.12 18.33
C PHE A 3 -12.45 3.99 19.13
N CYS A 4 -11.56 4.73 18.46
CA CYS A 4 -10.91 5.88 19.08
C CYS A 4 -11.92 7.03 19.09
N ILE A 5 -12.69 7.13 20.18
CA ILE A 5 -13.42 8.34 20.56
C ILE A 5 -12.46 9.20 21.37
N SER A 6 -11.83 10.20 20.75
CA SER A 6 -11.22 11.30 21.50
C SER A 6 -12.34 12.16 22.08
N GLY A 7 -12.37 12.30 23.41
CA GLY A 7 -13.44 12.94 24.22
C GLY A 7 -13.85 14.34 23.77
N ASP A 8 -15.01 14.83 24.19
CA ASP A 8 -15.16 15.41 25.53
C ASP A 8 -16.48 15.11 26.28
N ALA A 9 -16.33 14.98 27.61
CA ALA A 9 -17.28 15.17 28.72
C ALA A 9 -18.56 14.30 28.85
N ILE A 10 -18.63 13.56 29.97
CA ILE A 10 -19.83 12.96 30.53
C ILE A 10 -20.49 13.98 31.47
N ASP A 11 -21.75 14.38 31.24
CA ASP A 11 -22.59 15.06 32.23
C ASP A 11 -23.82 14.20 32.60
N HIS A 12 -24.08 14.14 33.90
CA HIS A 12 -25.03 13.29 34.62
C HIS A 12 -26.43 13.94 34.70
N GLN A 13 -26.96 14.46 33.59
CA GLN A 13 -28.30 15.06 33.55
C GLN A 13 -29.02 14.58 32.28
N GLY A 14 -29.99 13.69 32.45
CA GLY A 14 -30.72 13.09 31.34
C GLY A 14 -31.52 14.12 30.55
N LEU A 15 -31.06 14.45 29.35
CA LEU A 15 -31.81 14.99 28.22
C LEU A 15 -31.05 14.58 26.95
N GLY A 16 -31.76 14.04 25.96
CA GLY A 16 -31.20 13.28 24.84
C GLY A 16 -30.03 13.94 24.10
N LEU A 17 -29.02 13.14 23.79
CA LEU A 17 -27.93 13.53 22.90
C LEU A 17 -28.48 13.68 21.48
N MET A 18 -28.71 14.92 21.06
CA MET A 18 -28.69 15.26 19.64
C MET A 18 -27.25 15.02 19.16
N PHE A 19 -27.01 13.91 18.45
CA PHE A 19 -25.77 13.75 17.70
C PHE A 19 -25.83 14.66 16.47
N ASP A 20 -25.48 15.91 16.66
CA ASP A 20 -25.30 16.87 15.59
C ASP A 20 -24.07 16.42 14.76
N ASN A 21 -24.33 15.95 13.54
CA ASN A 21 -23.36 15.73 12.47
C ASN A 21 -22.11 14.85 12.78
N VAL A 22 -22.30 13.63 13.28
CA VAL A 22 -21.25 12.60 13.20
C VAL A 22 -21.02 12.23 11.73
N ARG A 23 -20.06 12.88 11.09
CA ARG A 23 -19.51 12.42 9.81
C ARG A 23 -18.59 11.24 10.11
N VAL A 24 -19.03 10.03 9.79
CA VAL A 24 -18.15 8.86 9.73
C VAL A 24 -17.23 9.04 8.52
N THR A 25 -16.09 9.72 8.70
CA THR A 25 -14.99 9.61 7.75
C THR A 25 -14.35 8.25 8.00
N LEU A 26 -14.58 7.30 7.08
CA LEU A 26 -13.74 6.11 7.00
C LEU A 26 -12.34 6.64 6.68
N GLU A 27 -11.46 6.75 7.69
CA GLU A 27 -10.07 7.03 7.38
C GLU A 27 -9.56 5.85 6.53
N PRO A 28 -9.07 6.10 5.31
CA PRO A 28 -8.49 5.05 4.52
C PRO A 28 -7.37 4.39 5.33
N VAL A 29 -7.35 3.07 5.34
CA VAL A 29 -6.31 2.35 6.06
C VAL A 29 -5.00 2.57 5.30
N GLY A 30 -4.05 3.20 5.98
CA GLY A 30 -2.77 3.57 5.40
C GLY A 30 -2.76 4.90 4.65
N LEU A 31 -1.54 5.43 4.53
CA LEU A 31 -1.24 6.65 3.80
C LEU A 31 -0.56 6.28 2.48
N PRO A 32 -1.11 6.68 1.32
CA PRO A 32 -0.45 6.48 0.03
C PRO A 32 0.83 7.31 -0.02
N VAL A 33 1.93 6.67 -0.40
CA VAL A 33 3.27 7.27 -0.44
C VAL A 33 4.06 6.76 -1.64
N CYS A 34 5.17 7.46 -1.93
CA CYS A 34 6.19 6.98 -2.85
C CYS A 34 5.68 6.78 -4.29
N PHE A 35 5.03 7.82 -4.81
CA PHE A 35 4.54 7.87 -6.17
C PHE A 35 5.70 7.98 -7.17
N GLY A 36 5.54 7.35 -8.33
CA GLY A 36 6.36 7.52 -9.52
C GLY A 36 5.77 8.52 -10.52
N ASP A 37 4.89 9.41 -10.06
CA ASP A 37 4.15 10.38 -10.88
C ASP A 37 4.90 11.70 -11.12
N GLY A 38 6.15 11.79 -10.64
CA GLY A 38 6.98 12.99 -10.71
C GLY A 38 6.81 13.98 -9.54
N SER A 39 5.93 13.70 -8.57
CA SER A 39 5.80 14.50 -7.34
C SER A 39 6.86 14.16 -6.27
N GLY A 40 7.55 13.02 -6.43
CA GLY A 40 8.52 12.49 -5.48
C GLY A 40 9.87 12.14 -6.12
N ALA A 41 10.41 10.96 -5.77
CA ALA A 41 11.64 10.48 -6.37
C ALA A 41 11.45 10.25 -7.88
N THR A 42 12.50 10.54 -8.66
CA THR A 42 12.46 10.38 -10.12
C THR A 42 12.47 8.91 -10.51
N CYS A 43 11.58 8.52 -11.42
CA CYS A 43 11.58 7.19 -12.02
C CYS A 43 12.89 6.91 -12.79
N PRO A 44 13.51 5.72 -12.65
CA PRO A 44 14.87 5.46 -13.12
C PRO A 44 15.10 5.68 -14.62
N CYS A 45 14.08 5.48 -15.46
CA CYS A 45 14.18 5.65 -16.92
C CYS A 45 13.23 6.72 -17.45
N LEU A 46 12.93 7.72 -16.62
CA LEU A 46 11.98 8.80 -16.95
C LEU A 46 10.59 8.28 -17.35
N ASN A 47 10.26 7.07 -16.89
CA ASN A 47 8.97 6.40 -17.06
C ASN A 47 8.01 6.80 -15.94
N GLN A 48 7.67 8.09 -15.87
CA GLN A 48 6.72 8.58 -14.88
C GLN A 48 5.33 7.96 -15.11
N GLY A 49 4.69 7.54 -14.03
CA GLY A 49 3.30 7.09 -14.04
C GLY A 49 2.30 8.27 -14.02
N GLY A 50 1.02 7.93 -14.05
CA GLY A 50 -0.06 8.87 -13.76
C GLY A 50 -0.14 9.24 -12.27
N PRO A 51 -0.98 10.23 -11.91
CA PRO A 51 -1.12 10.69 -10.53
C PRO A 51 -1.40 9.55 -9.53
N GLY A 52 -0.60 9.44 -8.48
CA GLY A 52 -0.76 8.40 -7.45
C GLY A 52 -0.21 7.00 -7.82
N GLU A 53 0.26 6.82 -9.05
CA GLU A 53 0.84 5.57 -9.53
C GLU A 53 2.30 5.40 -9.11
N GLY A 54 2.81 4.16 -9.18
CA GLY A 54 4.24 3.91 -9.28
C GLY A 54 4.81 4.37 -10.64
N CYS A 55 6.05 4.03 -10.94
CA CYS A 55 6.62 4.31 -12.26
C CYS A 55 5.90 3.47 -13.33
N ALA A 56 5.72 4.03 -14.52
CA ALA A 56 5.04 3.36 -15.62
C ALA A 56 5.77 2.06 -16.01
N ASN A 57 5.03 0.97 -16.23
CA ASN A 57 5.55 -0.28 -16.76
C ASN A 57 5.45 -0.34 -18.30
N SER A 58 5.79 -1.48 -18.90
CA SER A 58 5.76 -1.68 -20.36
C SER A 58 4.39 -1.44 -21.03
N SER A 59 3.29 -1.36 -20.27
CA SER A 59 1.96 -0.99 -20.79
C SER A 59 1.68 0.52 -20.80
N GLY A 60 2.58 1.34 -20.23
CA GLY A 60 2.47 2.80 -20.20
C GLY A 60 1.78 3.39 -18.97
N VAL A 61 1.29 2.56 -18.05
CA VAL A 61 0.72 2.98 -16.74
C VAL A 61 1.55 2.42 -15.59
N GLY A 62 1.51 3.08 -14.44
CA GLY A 62 2.15 2.63 -13.20
C GLY A 62 1.20 1.88 -12.29
N ALA A 63 1.72 0.88 -11.58
CA ALA A 63 0.90 0.11 -10.65
C ALA A 63 0.55 0.92 -9.40
N ILE A 64 -0.66 0.73 -8.86
CA ILE A 64 -1.13 1.35 -7.62
C ILE A 64 -1.26 0.27 -6.55
N LEU A 65 -0.89 0.60 -5.31
CA LEU A 65 -1.24 -0.19 -4.14
C LEU A 65 -2.26 0.56 -3.29
N GLU A 66 -3.33 -0.11 -2.92
CA GLU A 66 -4.35 0.34 -1.98
C GLU A 66 -4.46 -0.67 -0.82
N THR A 67 -5.17 -0.29 0.24
CA THR A 67 -5.51 -1.23 1.30
C THR A 67 -7.00 -1.20 1.64
N SER A 68 -7.48 -2.28 2.24
CA SER A 68 -8.81 -2.39 2.82
C SER A 68 -8.74 -3.18 4.14
N GLY A 69 -9.81 -3.15 4.94
CA GLY A 69 -9.85 -3.80 6.26
C GLY A 69 -9.53 -2.81 7.38
N SER A 70 -8.70 -3.21 8.34
CA SER A 70 -8.24 -2.38 9.46
C SER A 70 -6.75 -2.56 9.75
N ALA A 71 -6.12 -1.56 10.36
CA ALA A 71 -4.75 -1.64 10.85
C ALA A 71 -4.66 -2.21 12.29
N THR A 72 -5.60 -3.08 12.66
CA THR A 72 -5.65 -3.69 13.99
C THR A 72 -5.06 -5.10 13.94
N VAL A 73 -3.98 -5.32 14.68
CA VAL A 73 -3.25 -6.60 14.68
C VAL A 73 -4.15 -7.76 15.08
N GLY A 74 -4.99 -7.56 16.09
CA GLY A 74 -5.95 -8.59 16.54
C GLY A 74 -7.13 -8.84 15.60
N ALA A 75 -7.38 -7.95 14.63
CA ALA A 75 -8.43 -8.14 13.63
C ALA A 75 -7.94 -8.98 12.44
N ASP A 76 -6.65 -8.85 12.09
CA ASP A 76 -5.99 -9.59 11.00
C ASP A 76 -6.75 -9.55 9.65
N ASP A 77 -7.39 -8.41 9.38
CA ASP A 77 -8.27 -8.21 8.22
C ASP A 77 -7.71 -7.22 7.20
N LEU A 78 -6.52 -6.67 7.41
CA LEU A 78 -5.85 -5.83 6.40
C LEU A 78 -5.64 -6.64 5.12
N ARG A 79 -6.02 -6.07 3.98
CA ARG A 79 -5.73 -6.62 2.65
C ARG A 79 -5.02 -5.58 1.80
N LEU A 80 -3.98 -6.02 1.10
CA LEU A 80 -3.26 -5.24 0.10
C LEU A 80 -3.89 -5.50 -1.26
N ILE A 81 -4.22 -4.44 -1.99
CA ILE A 81 -4.88 -4.52 -3.30
C ILE A 81 -4.00 -3.78 -4.29
N ALA A 82 -3.49 -4.50 -5.30
CA ALA A 82 -2.72 -3.92 -6.38
C ALA A 82 -3.57 -3.83 -7.65
N THR A 83 -3.40 -2.74 -8.39
CA THR A 83 -4.01 -2.53 -9.71
C THR A 83 -2.96 -2.00 -10.69
N GLN A 84 -3.24 -2.12 -11.99
CA GLN A 84 -2.39 -1.59 -13.07
C GLN A 84 -0.96 -2.15 -13.13
N ALA A 85 -0.69 -3.28 -12.46
CA ALA A 85 0.54 -4.02 -12.67
C ALA A 85 0.53 -4.72 -14.04
N ARG A 86 1.66 -5.35 -14.41
CA ARG A 86 1.71 -6.06 -15.68
C ARG A 86 0.80 -7.29 -15.65
N ALA A 87 -0.25 -7.28 -16.48
CA ALA A 87 -1.23 -8.36 -16.55
C ALA A 87 -0.63 -9.74 -16.87
N ASN A 88 -1.24 -10.80 -16.32
CA ASN A 88 -0.84 -12.20 -16.52
C ASN A 88 0.63 -12.50 -16.15
N THR A 89 1.11 -11.85 -15.10
CA THR A 89 2.47 -12.07 -14.56
C THR A 89 2.40 -12.42 -13.08
N THR A 90 3.56 -12.52 -12.44
CA THR A 90 3.66 -12.70 -10.99
C THR A 90 4.29 -11.48 -10.33
N GLY A 91 3.97 -11.30 -9.06
CA GLY A 91 4.56 -10.30 -8.20
C GLY A 91 4.74 -10.82 -6.79
N MET A 92 5.21 -9.94 -5.92
CA MET A 92 5.46 -10.20 -4.53
C MET A 92 5.01 -8.97 -3.75
N PHE A 93 4.03 -9.15 -2.86
CA PHE A 93 3.78 -8.16 -1.84
C PHE A 93 4.96 -8.17 -0.87
N ILE A 94 5.53 -6.99 -0.64
CA ILE A 94 6.67 -6.79 0.22
C ILE A 94 6.31 -5.76 1.30
N GLN A 95 7.01 -5.86 2.43
CA GLN A 95 6.96 -4.83 3.47
C GLN A 95 8.34 -4.29 3.81
N GLY A 96 8.36 -3.11 4.42
CA GLY A 96 9.54 -2.51 5.04
C GLY A 96 9.21 -1.90 6.40
N SER A 97 10.18 -1.90 7.32
CA SER A 97 10.07 -1.24 8.63
C SER A 97 10.29 0.28 8.58
N SER A 98 10.87 0.78 7.48
CA SER A 98 11.16 2.20 7.27
C SER A 98 10.71 2.60 5.88
N GLN A 99 10.27 3.85 5.72
CA GLN A 99 9.97 4.40 4.40
C GLN A 99 11.24 4.95 3.78
N ILE A 100 11.52 4.51 2.56
CA ILE A 100 12.57 5.07 1.69
C ILE A 100 11.95 5.50 0.35
N ALA A 101 12.78 6.04 -0.54
CA ALA A 101 12.43 6.25 -1.94
C ALA A 101 13.73 6.16 -2.76
N ALA A 102 14.05 4.95 -3.21
CA ALA A 102 15.30 4.69 -3.91
C ALA A 102 15.03 4.09 -5.30
N PRO A 103 15.72 4.52 -6.37
CA PRO A 103 15.68 3.84 -7.67
C PRO A 103 15.96 2.35 -7.51
N PHE A 104 15.05 1.51 -7.99
CA PHE A 104 15.21 0.07 -7.99
C PHE A 104 14.48 -0.49 -9.21
N ARG A 105 15.24 -1.13 -10.11
CA ARG A 105 14.70 -1.69 -11.35
C ARG A 105 14.05 -0.59 -12.20
N ASP A 106 12.85 -0.82 -12.72
CA ASP A 106 12.13 0.18 -13.51
C ASP A 106 11.34 1.16 -12.63
N GLY A 107 11.39 1.02 -11.30
CA GLY A 107 10.59 1.79 -10.36
C GLY A 107 11.36 2.34 -9.16
N ILE A 108 10.61 2.64 -8.10
CA ILE A 108 11.12 3.20 -6.85
C ILE A 108 10.82 2.21 -5.74
N LEU A 109 11.84 1.74 -5.03
CA LEU A 109 11.69 0.94 -3.81
C LEU A 109 11.36 1.86 -2.64
N CYS A 110 10.28 1.53 -1.93
CA CYS A 110 9.74 2.35 -0.85
C CYS A 110 9.82 1.66 0.51
N THR A 111 10.02 0.34 0.50
CA THR A 111 10.18 -0.51 1.68
C THR A 111 11.65 -0.56 2.08
N GLY A 112 12.01 0.13 3.16
CA GLY A 112 13.37 0.14 3.73
C GLY A 112 13.68 -1.09 4.57
N ASN A 113 14.82 -1.07 5.29
CA ASN A 113 15.42 -2.24 5.93
C ASN A 113 14.82 -2.56 7.32
N PRO A 114 14.39 -3.82 7.60
CA PRO A 114 14.37 -4.95 6.68
C PRO A 114 13.24 -4.86 5.65
N THR A 115 13.57 -5.25 4.43
CA THR A 115 12.59 -5.50 3.37
C THR A 115 12.26 -6.99 3.35
N GLU A 116 11.00 -7.32 3.57
CA GLU A 116 10.53 -8.70 3.75
C GLU A 116 9.47 -9.03 2.71
N ARG A 117 9.38 -10.32 2.35
CA ARG A 117 8.43 -10.85 1.38
C ARG A 117 7.23 -11.42 2.13
N LEU A 118 6.03 -10.99 1.78
CA LEU A 118 4.79 -11.41 2.44
C LEU A 118 4.09 -12.52 1.64
N GLU A 119 3.80 -12.27 0.37
CA GLU A 119 2.94 -13.15 -0.41
C GLU A 119 3.25 -13.03 -1.91
N VAL A 120 3.31 -14.17 -2.60
CA VAL A 120 3.35 -14.21 -4.06
C VAL A 120 1.98 -13.78 -4.60
N ALA A 121 1.96 -12.73 -5.41
CA ALA A 121 0.76 -12.26 -6.09
C ALA A 121 0.70 -12.81 -7.52
N PHE A 122 -0.42 -13.41 -7.92
CA PHE A 122 -0.69 -13.76 -9.32
C PHE A 122 -1.55 -12.68 -9.94
N LEU A 123 -0.98 -11.92 -10.89
CA LEU A 123 -1.66 -10.78 -11.50
C LEU A 123 -2.63 -11.27 -12.57
N ASP A 124 -3.88 -10.84 -12.48
CA ASP A 124 -4.94 -11.22 -13.42
C ASP A 124 -4.77 -10.56 -14.81
N ALA A 125 -5.77 -10.75 -15.68
CA ALA A 125 -5.77 -10.19 -17.02
C ALA A 125 -5.82 -8.64 -17.06
N GLY A 126 -6.23 -7.99 -15.97
CA GLY A 126 -6.21 -6.54 -15.78
C GLY A 126 -4.99 -6.03 -15.01
N GLY A 127 -4.07 -6.91 -14.59
CA GLY A 127 -2.93 -6.52 -13.76
C GLY A 127 -3.30 -6.30 -12.29
N GLY A 128 -4.43 -6.83 -11.85
CA GLY A 128 -4.89 -6.77 -10.47
C GLY A 128 -4.45 -7.99 -9.65
N ALA A 129 -4.25 -7.78 -8.35
CA ALA A 129 -4.13 -8.86 -7.37
C ALA A 129 -4.50 -8.35 -5.97
N GLN A 130 -4.94 -9.25 -5.11
CA GLN A 130 -5.20 -8.97 -3.70
C GLN A 130 -4.48 -10.00 -2.83
N SER A 131 -3.91 -9.57 -1.71
CA SER A 131 -3.34 -10.49 -0.72
C SER A 131 -4.43 -11.37 -0.13
N MET A 132 -4.16 -12.67 0.01
CA MET A 132 -5.08 -13.63 0.61
C MET A 132 -4.62 -14.08 2.00
N GLY A 133 -3.32 -13.99 2.28
CA GLY A 133 -2.72 -14.36 3.56
C GLY A 133 -2.89 -13.28 4.63
N SER A 134 -2.56 -13.67 5.87
CA SER A 134 -2.49 -12.77 7.02
C SER A 134 -1.28 -11.85 6.88
N ILE A 135 -1.50 -10.55 6.68
CA ILE A 135 -0.41 -9.57 6.66
C ILE A 135 0.27 -9.48 8.03
N VAL A 136 -0.48 -9.67 9.10
CA VAL A 136 0.04 -9.66 10.47
C VAL A 136 1.01 -10.81 10.70
N SER A 137 0.62 -12.03 10.34
CA SER A 137 1.41 -13.24 10.57
C SER A 137 2.62 -13.30 9.65
N GLU A 138 2.43 -13.10 8.34
CA GLU A 138 3.53 -13.13 7.37
C GLU A 138 4.50 -11.95 7.58
N GLY A 139 3.98 -10.81 8.03
CA GLY A 139 4.77 -9.62 8.29
C GLY A 139 5.31 -9.49 9.70
N SER A 140 5.07 -10.46 10.59
CA SER A 140 5.45 -10.40 12.02
C SER A 140 5.10 -9.05 12.66
N VAL A 141 3.91 -8.53 12.37
CA VAL A 141 3.50 -7.19 12.76
C VAL A 141 3.02 -7.17 14.21
N ALA A 142 3.48 -6.19 14.98
CA ALA A 142 3.04 -5.94 16.35
C ALA A 142 2.28 -4.61 16.48
N PRO A 143 1.39 -4.46 17.49
CA PRO A 143 0.77 -3.17 17.79
C PRO A 143 1.81 -2.08 18.01
N GLY A 144 1.60 -0.90 17.43
CA GLY A 144 2.54 0.21 17.47
C GLY A 144 3.53 0.23 16.31
N ASP A 145 3.65 -0.84 15.51
CA ASP A 145 4.50 -0.85 14.33
C ASP A 145 4.00 0.13 13.26
N THR A 146 4.94 0.82 12.61
CA THR A 146 4.69 1.43 11.30
C THR A 146 5.30 0.54 10.23
N ARG A 147 4.51 0.13 9.24
CA ARG A 147 4.96 -0.69 8.11
C ARG A 147 4.67 0.01 6.79
N VAL A 148 5.56 -0.16 5.82
CA VAL A 148 5.35 0.28 4.43
C VAL A 148 5.15 -0.96 3.58
N TYR A 149 4.08 -0.98 2.79
CA TYR A 149 3.74 -2.08 1.88
C TYR A 149 3.88 -1.64 0.43
N GLN A 150 4.33 -2.55 -0.42
CA GLN A 150 4.50 -2.31 -1.85
C GLN A 150 4.31 -3.63 -2.63
N LEU A 151 3.91 -3.54 -3.90
CA LEU A 151 4.01 -4.66 -4.83
C LEU A 151 5.29 -4.51 -5.66
N TRP A 152 6.15 -5.53 -5.65
CA TRP A 152 7.21 -5.72 -6.65
C TRP A 152 6.75 -6.78 -7.66
N TYR A 153 6.60 -6.41 -8.94
CA TYR A 153 6.03 -7.29 -9.96
C TYR A 153 6.91 -7.45 -11.20
N ARG A 154 6.73 -8.56 -11.90
CA ARG A 154 7.42 -8.86 -13.15
C ARG A 154 6.89 -7.98 -14.27
N ASP A 155 7.81 -7.48 -15.09
CA ASP A 155 7.49 -6.75 -16.30
C ASP A 155 8.37 -7.29 -17.44
N PRO A 156 8.15 -8.56 -17.87
CA PRO A 156 9.02 -9.19 -18.84
C PRO A 156 8.84 -8.56 -20.23
N SER A 157 9.94 -8.44 -20.97
CA SER A 157 10.00 -7.96 -22.35
C SER A 157 9.60 -6.49 -22.54
N LEU A 158 10.56 -5.64 -22.93
CA LEU A 158 10.36 -4.20 -23.19
C LEU A 158 9.98 -3.36 -21.96
N SER A 159 10.40 -3.78 -20.76
CA SER A 159 10.29 -2.92 -19.58
C SER A 159 11.10 -1.63 -19.82
N PRO A 160 10.64 -0.44 -19.36
CA PRO A 160 11.27 0.85 -19.67
C PRO A 160 12.79 0.93 -19.44
N CYS A 161 13.31 0.28 -18.39
CA CYS A 161 14.74 0.21 -18.11
C CYS A 161 15.40 -1.10 -18.56
N GLY A 162 14.64 -2.02 -19.17
CA GLY A 162 15.11 -3.35 -19.54
C GLY A 162 15.45 -4.26 -18.35
N THR A 163 15.06 -3.92 -17.10
CA THR A 163 15.40 -4.75 -15.93
C THR A 163 14.41 -5.88 -15.67
N GLY A 164 13.25 -5.86 -16.35
CA GLY A 164 12.27 -6.94 -16.35
C GLY A 164 11.33 -6.97 -15.14
N SER A 165 11.29 -5.91 -14.32
CA SER A 165 10.31 -5.74 -13.24
C SER A 165 10.22 -4.31 -12.76
N ASN A 166 9.11 -3.99 -12.10
CA ASN A 166 8.78 -2.65 -11.65
C ASN A 166 8.05 -2.73 -10.29
N LEU A 167 7.70 -1.59 -9.70
CA LEU A 167 7.03 -1.49 -8.40
C LEU A 167 5.81 -0.60 -8.48
N SER A 168 4.82 -0.87 -7.63
CA SER A 168 3.66 0.00 -7.43
C SER A 168 4.03 1.25 -6.62
N SER A 169 3.10 2.20 -6.49
CA SER A 169 3.11 3.08 -5.32
C SER A 169 2.98 2.27 -4.01
N ALA A 170 3.21 2.91 -2.88
CA ALA A 170 3.27 2.23 -1.59
C ALA A 170 2.21 2.75 -0.61
N GLN A 171 1.94 1.95 0.42
CA GLN A 171 1.02 2.29 1.50
C GLN A 171 1.77 2.23 2.83
N ARG A 172 1.76 3.33 3.60
CA ARG A 172 2.31 3.36 4.96
C ARG A 172 1.20 3.19 5.97
N VAL A 173 1.23 2.11 6.74
CA VAL A 173 0.20 1.75 7.73
C VAL A 173 0.79 1.84 9.13
N GLN A 174 0.03 2.47 10.03
CA GLN A 174 0.31 2.47 11.47
C GLN A 174 -0.60 1.44 12.14
N TRP A 175 0.01 0.46 12.79
CA TRP A 175 -0.71 -0.66 13.42
C TRP A 175 -1.07 -0.37 14.87
N ASN A 176 -2.22 -0.89 15.30
CA ASN A 176 -2.74 -0.83 16.67
C ASN A 176 -3.24 -2.19 17.21
#